data_AF-A0A392QAE0-F1
#
_entry.id   AF-A0A392QAE0-F1
#
_cell.length_a   1.000
_cell.length_b   1.000
_cell.length_c   1.000
_cell.angle_alpha   90.00
_cell.angle_beta   90.00
_cell.angle_gamma   90.00
#
_symmetry.space_group_name_H-M   'P 1'
#
loop_
_entity.id
_entity.type
_entity.pdbx_description
1 polymer ?
#
loop_
_entity_poly.entity_id
_entity_poly.type
_entity_poly.pdbx_seq_one_letter_code
_entity_poly.pdbx_strand_id
1 'polypeptide(L)' 'TMFPGIADRMSKEISALAPSSMKIKVVAPPERKYSVWIGGSILASLSTFQQFVVSLLELIY' A
#
# COMPACT_ATOMS: atom_id res chain seq x y z
N THR A 1 -8.45 3.71 -7.51
CA THR A 1 -7.58 4.20 -8.60
C THR A 1 -7.73 3.37 -9.88
N MET A 2 -8.97 3.06 -10.28
CA MET A 2 -9.23 2.10 -11.39
C MET A 2 -9.51 2.76 -12.75
N PHE A 3 -9.49 4.10 -12.83
CA PHE A 3 -9.63 4.79 -14.10
C PHE A 3 -8.52 4.37 -15.07
N PRO A 4 -8.85 4.03 -16.33
CA PRO A 4 -7.85 3.73 -17.35
C PRO A 4 -6.84 4.88 -17.51
N GLY A 5 -5.56 4.57 -17.69
CA GLY A 5 -4.49 5.56 -17.91
C GLY A 5 -4.09 6.40 -16.70
N ILE A 6 -4.72 6.23 -15.52
CA ILE A 6 -4.39 7.03 -14.34
C ILE A 6 -2.94 6.82 -13.87
N ALA A 7 -2.41 5.60 -14.01
CA ALA A 7 -1.03 5.28 -13.63
C ALA A 7 -0.02 5.98 -14.54
N ASP A 8 -0.28 6.00 -15.85
CA ASP A 8 0.58 6.65 -16.84
C ASP A 8 0.57 8.16 -16.68
N ARG A 9 -0.63 8.75 -16.50
CA ARG A 9 -0.78 10.18 -16.19
C ARG A 9 0.02 10.55 -14.95
N MET A 10 -0.11 9.76 -13.88
CA MET A 10 0.60 10.02 -12.63
C MET A 10 2.11 9.92 -12.78
N SER A 11 2.60 8.90 -13.50
CA SER A 11 4.03 8.76 -13.76
C SER A 11 4.58 9.94 -14.55
N LYS A 12 3.85 10.44 -15.54
CA LYS A 12 4.25 11.60 -16.33
C LYS A 12 4.30 12.88 -15.49
N GLU A 13 3.24 13.15 -14.73
CA GLU A 13 3.13 14.40 -13.95
C GLU A 13 4.15 14.46 -12.81
N ILE A 14 4.36 13.36 -12.09
CA ILE A 14 5.35 13.32 -11.00
C ILE A 14 6.77 13.42 -11.56
N SER A 15 7.07 12.75 -12.68
CA SER A 15 8.40 12.85 -13.31
C SER A 15 8.71 14.24 -13.87
N ALA A 16 7.69 15.01 -14.27
CA ALA A 16 7.88 16.39 -14.69
C ALA A 16 8.17 17.35 -13.52
N LEU A 17 7.71 17.00 -12.31
CA LEU A 17 7.86 17.84 -11.11
C LEU A 17 9.11 17.49 -10.29
N ALA A 18 9.54 16.23 -10.30
CA ALA A 18 10.66 15.79 -9.48
C ALA A 18 12.01 16.16 -10.09
N PRO A 19 13.05 16.35 -9.26
CA PRO A 19 14.42 16.49 -9.73
C PRO A 19 14.88 15.29 -10.57
N SER A 20 15.69 15.54 -11.59
CA SER A 20 16.19 14.52 -12.52
C SER A 20 17.10 13.45 -11.86
N SER A 21 17.60 13.71 -10.66
CA SER A 21 18.37 12.75 -9.86
C SER A 21 17.49 11.67 -9.21
N MET A 22 16.15 11.85 -9.20
CA MET A 22 15.22 10.94 -8.54
C MET A 22 14.57 9.97 -9.53
N LYS A 23 14.60 8.68 -9.21
CA LYS A 23 13.91 7.65 -9.99
C LYS A 23 12.48 7.46 -9.47
N ILE A 24 11.49 7.71 -10.31
CA ILE A 24 10.08 7.53 -9.98
C ILE A 24 9.54 6.24 -10.58
N LYS A 25 8.78 5.48 -9.78
CA LYS A 25 8.07 4.27 -10.23
C LYS A 25 6.66 4.27 -9.67
N VAL A 26 5.66 4.39 -10.55
CA VAL A 26 4.25 4.21 -10.19
C VAL A 26 3.89 2.72 -10.26
N VAL A 27 3.30 2.19 -9.19
CA VAL A 27 2.89 0.78 -9.10
C VAL A 27 1.37 0.70 -9.01
N ALA A 28 0.73 0.11 -10.02
CA ALA A 28 -0.73 0.02 -10.11
C ALA A 28 -1.18 -1.37 -10.61
N PRO A 29 -1.05 -2.43 -9.78
CA PRO A 29 -1.44 -3.78 -10.17
C PRO A 29 -2.94 -3.90 -10.49
N PRO A 30 -3.38 -4.87 -11.30
CA PRO A 30 -4.79 -5.04 -11.67
C PRO A 30 -5.73 -5.23 -10.47
N GLU A 31 -5.29 -5.99 -9.48
CA GLU A 31 -6.02 -6.33 -8.25
C GLU A 31 -5.99 -5.21 -7.19
N ARG A 32 -5.49 -4.01 -7.52
CA ARG A 32 -5.31 -2.89 -6.58
C ARG A 32 -6.56 -2.45 -5.82
N LYS A 33 -7.75 -2.79 -6.30
CA LYS A 33 -9.02 -2.62 -5.55
C LYS A 33 -9.05 -3.42 -4.24
N TYR A 34 -8.25 -4.48 -4.14
CA TYR A 34 -8.15 -5.36 -2.98
C TYR A 34 -6.83 -5.24 -2.24
N SER A 35 -5.93 -4.32 -2.62
CA SER A 35 -4.60 -4.20 -2.01
C SER A 35 -4.65 -4.03 -0.49
N VAL A 36 -5.65 -3.32 0.04
CA VAL A 36 -5.84 -3.16 1.50
C VAL A 36 -6.11 -4.50 2.17
N TRP A 37 -7.03 -5.29 1.62
CA TRP A 37 -7.38 -6.61 2.15
C TRP A 37 -6.23 -7.62 2.02
N ILE A 38 -5.55 -7.62 0.87
CA ILE A 38 -4.37 -8.46 0.65
C ILE A 38 -3.28 -8.10 1.68
N GLY A 39 -2.96 -6.82 1.83
CA GLY A 39 -1.97 -6.35 2.80
C GLY A 39 -2.34 -6.70 4.24
N GLY A 40 -3.60 -6.52 4.64
CA GLY A 40 -4.09 -6.92 5.97
C GLY A 40 -3.98 -8.42 6.22
N SER A 41 -4.31 -9.25 5.23
CA SER A 41 -4.16 -10.71 5.35
C SER A 41 -2.71 -11.15 5.50
N ILE A 42 -1.78 -10.52 4.78
CA ILE A 42 -0.35 -10.79 4.90
C ILE A 42 0.13 -10.35 6.27
N LEU A 43 -0.20 -9.13 6.69
CA LEU A 43 0.21 -8.57 7.98
C LEU A 43 -0.26 -9.42 9.16
N ALA A 44 -1.54 -9.82 9.18
CA ALA A 44 -2.10 -10.68 10.22
C ALA A 44 -1.45 -12.06 10.29
N SER A 45 -0.86 -12.52 9.18
CA SER A 45 -0.19 -13.83 9.10
C SER A 45 1.29 -13.78 9.51
N LEU A 46 1.86 -12.59 9.75
CA LEU A 46 3.25 -12.47 10.20
C LEU A 46 3.37 -12.88 11.68
N SER A 47 4.33 -13.74 12.00
CA SER A 47 4.63 -14.11 13.40
C SER A 47 5.02 -12.90 14.26
N THR A 48 5.74 -11.93 13.67
CA THR A 48 6.09 -10.67 14.34
C THR A 48 4.87 -9.82 14.66
N PHE A 49 3.79 -9.92 13.88
CA PHE A 49 2.58 -9.17 14.15
C PHE A 49 1.83 -9.66 15.39
N GLN A 50 2.03 -10.93 15.80
CA GLN A 50 1.41 -11.48 17.02
C GLN A 50 1.78 -10.69 18.28
N GLN A 51 2.97 -10.09 18.32
CA GLN A 51 3.43 -9.26 19.45
C GLN A 51 2.71 -7.91 19.54
N PHE A 52 2.03 -7.49 18.47
CA PHE A 52 1.29 -6.22 18.40
C PHE A 52 -0.22 -6.40 18.54
N VAL A 53 -0.69 -7.64 18.66
CA VAL A 53 -2.12 -7.91 18.85
C VAL A 53 -2.49 -7.59 20.30
N VAL A 54 -3.50 -6.75 20.48
CA VAL A 54 -4.08 -6.46 21.80
C VAL A 54 -5.01 -7.60 22.19
N SER A 55 -4.82 -8.13 23.39
CA SER A 55 -5.65 -9.20 23.94
C SER A 55 -6.93 -8.64 24.57
N LEU A 56 -8.00 -9.45 24.61
CA LEU A 56 -9.25 -9.07 25.28
C LEU A 56 -9.06 -8.74 26.75
N LEU A 57 -8.12 -9.41 27.42
CA LEU A 57 -7.78 -9.13 28.82
C LEU A 57 -7.22 -7.72 29.00
N GLU A 58 -6.38 -7.24 28.10
CA GLU A 58 -5.83 -5.87 28.16
C GLU A 58 -6.88 -4.78 27.91
N LEU A 59 -8.02 -5.11 27.29
CA LEU A 59 -9.07 -4.13 27.00
C LEU A 59 -10.12 -3.98 28.12
N ILE A 60 -10.16 -4.93 29.04
CA ILE A 60 -11.13 -4.95 30.15
C ILE A 60 -10.54 -4.45 31.48
N TYR A 61 -9.30 -3.98 31.45
CA TYR A 61 -8.62 -3.25 32.54
C TYR A 61 -8.35 -1.81 32.11
#